data_AF-A0A1X1ZZF3-F1
#
_entry.id   AF-A0A1X1ZZF3-F1
#
_cell.length_a   1.000
_cell.length_b   1.000
_cell.length_c   1.000
_cell.angle_alpha   90.00
_cell.angle_beta   90.00
_cell.angle_gamma   90.00
#
_symmetry.space_group_name_H-M   'P 1'
#
loop_
_entity.id
_entity.type
_entity.pdbx_description
1 polymer ?
#
loop_
_entity_poly.entity_id
_entity_poly.type
_entity_poly.pdbx_seq_one_letter_code
_entity_poly.pdbx_strand_id
1 'polypeptide(L)'
;MPDGTTSVHFRTRKALIYAIAARVAELDMREFVSATDATHDAADSTDLMLSRLADLAMKSAEEPALSRTKARFELLMQAPRDPELMEIFRENTMRFAAMSLEAVAQLQPAGASPDPTLINDQAFAITTFIAGLQIGYVYGGERAMASAEKIDDYLHAVIEGVANRHQKNRFPAKG
;
A
#
# COMPACT_ATOMS: atom_id res chain seq x y z
N MET A 1 -25.14 -16.66 -13.11
CA MET A 1 -24.65 -18.04 -12.83
C MET A 1 -25.81 -18.83 -12.23
N PRO A 2 -25.96 -20.14 -12.48
CA PRO A 2 -27.03 -20.94 -11.87
C PRO A 2 -26.79 -21.07 -10.36
N ASP A 3 -27.87 -21.07 -9.59
CA ASP A 3 -27.87 -21.25 -8.13
C ASP A 3 -27.31 -22.64 -7.77
N GLY A 4 -26.02 -22.72 -7.44
CA GLY A 4 -25.38 -23.99 -7.02
C GLY A 4 -23.89 -24.14 -7.30
N THR A 5 -23.24 -23.20 -7.99
CA THR A 5 -21.81 -23.33 -8.35
C THR A 5 -20.82 -22.98 -7.24
N THR A 6 -21.23 -22.23 -6.21
CA THR A 6 -20.40 -21.92 -5.04
C THR A 6 -20.17 -23.14 -4.13
N SER A 7 -21.13 -24.09 -4.11
CA SER A 7 -21.12 -25.27 -3.25
C SER A 7 -20.07 -26.32 -3.64
N VAL A 8 -19.60 -26.34 -4.88
CA VAL A 8 -18.67 -27.37 -5.39
C VAL A 8 -17.22 -27.07 -5.02
N HIS A 9 -16.81 -25.79 -5.02
CA HIS A 9 -15.43 -25.39 -4.75
C HIS A 9 -15.16 -25.08 -3.28
N PHE A 10 -16.15 -24.53 -2.55
CA PHE A 10 -16.00 -24.20 -1.13
C PHE A 10 -17.15 -24.80 -0.31
N ARG A 11 -16.85 -25.90 0.39
CA ARG A 11 -17.85 -26.65 1.15
C ARG A 11 -18.30 -25.95 2.44
N THR A 12 -17.63 -24.87 2.85
CA THR A 12 -17.98 -24.10 4.05
C THR A 12 -17.85 -22.60 3.79
N ARG A 13 -18.60 -21.79 4.55
CA ARG A 13 -18.43 -20.33 4.56
C ARG A 13 -17.00 -19.92 4.89
N LYS A 14 -16.35 -20.64 5.82
CA LYS A 14 -14.96 -20.42 6.23
C LYS A 14 -14.00 -20.58 5.04
N ALA A 15 -14.14 -21.67 4.29
CA ALA A 15 -13.32 -21.93 3.10
C ALA A 15 -13.52 -20.86 2.01
N LEU A 16 -14.75 -20.38 1.82
CA LEU A 16 -15.03 -19.29 0.89
C LEU A 16 -14.36 -17.98 1.33
N ILE A 17 -14.45 -17.62 2.62
CA ILE A 17 -13.80 -16.40 3.16
C ILE A 17 -12.28 -16.43 2.96
N TYR A 18 -11.64 -17.58 3.19
CA TYR A 18 -10.19 -17.72 2.98
C TYR A 18 -9.80 -17.58 1.52
N ALA A 19 -10.58 -18.16 0.61
CA ALA A 19 -10.34 -18.00 -0.82
C ALA A 19 -10.54 -16.54 -1.28
N ILE A 20 -11.54 -15.85 -0.73
CA ILE A 20 -11.73 -14.41 -0.98
C ILE A 20 -10.53 -13.62 -0.45
N ALA A 21 -10.06 -13.89 0.77
CA ALA A 21 -8.90 -13.20 1.35
C ALA A 21 -7.64 -13.39 0.50
N ALA A 22 -7.36 -14.63 0.08
CA ALA A 22 -6.25 -14.92 -0.82
C ALA A 22 -6.39 -14.17 -2.15
N ARG A 23 -7.60 -14.15 -2.73
CA ARG A 23 -7.85 -13.46 -3.99
C ARG A 23 -7.72 -11.93 -3.89
N VAL A 24 -8.21 -11.34 -2.80
CA VAL A 24 -8.07 -9.91 -2.53
C VAL A 24 -6.59 -9.57 -2.47
N ALA A 25 -5.82 -10.28 -1.65
CA ALA A 25 -4.40 -9.99 -1.49
C ALA A 25 -3.58 -10.20 -2.78
N GLU A 26 -3.92 -11.21 -3.58
CA GLU A 26 -3.29 -11.45 -4.90
C GLU A 26 -3.56 -10.29 -5.88
N LEU A 27 -4.78 -9.75 -5.89
CA LEU A 27 -5.15 -8.62 -6.75
C LEU A 27 -4.42 -7.33 -6.32
N ASP A 28 -4.36 -7.10 -5.01
CA ASP A 28 -3.69 -5.93 -4.44
C ASP A 28 -2.19 -5.94 -4.73
N MET A 29 -1.58 -7.12 -4.62
CA MET A 29 -0.18 -7.31 -4.97
C MET A 29 0.08 -7.00 -6.45
N ARG A 30 -0.74 -7.52 -7.36
CA ARG A 30 -0.59 -7.25 -8.81
C ARG A 30 -0.73 -5.77 -9.14
N GLU A 31 -1.65 -5.10 -8.48
CA GLU A 31 -1.86 -3.67 -8.66
C GLU A 31 -0.67 -2.84 -8.15
N PHE A 32 -0.10 -3.22 -7.01
CA PHE A 32 1.10 -2.59 -6.47
C PHE A 32 2.33 -2.80 -7.36
N VAL A 33 2.61 -4.05 -7.78
CA VAL A 33 3.69 -4.39 -8.73
C VAL A 33 3.57 -3.54 -10.00
N SER A 34 2.37 -3.42 -10.56
CA SER A 34 2.15 -2.63 -11.77
C SER A 34 2.48 -1.14 -11.60
N ALA A 35 2.35 -0.58 -10.39
CA ALA A 35 2.69 0.80 -10.12
C ALA A 35 4.20 1.00 -9.95
N THR A 36 4.89 0.03 -9.35
CA THR A 36 6.33 0.10 -9.02
C THR A 36 7.27 -0.40 -10.13
N ASP A 37 6.87 -1.33 -10.99
CA ASP A 37 7.78 -1.94 -11.98
C ASP A 37 8.17 -0.98 -13.11
N ALA A 38 7.25 -0.12 -13.56
CA ALA A 38 7.46 0.68 -14.76
C ALA A 38 8.29 1.96 -14.53
N THR A 39 9.13 2.00 -13.49
CA THR A 39 10.02 3.13 -13.13
C THR A 39 11.51 2.83 -13.38
N HIS A 40 11.84 1.60 -13.79
CA HIS A 40 13.22 1.11 -13.92
C HIS A 40 14.11 1.87 -14.92
N ASP A 41 13.55 2.65 -15.85
CA ASP A 41 14.31 3.26 -16.97
C ASP A 41 14.25 4.80 -17.05
N ALA A 42 13.74 5.50 -16.04
CA ALA A 42 13.57 6.97 -16.10
C ALA A 42 14.56 7.74 -15.20
N ALA A 43 15.13 8.84 -15.72
CA ALA A 43 16.00 9.76 -14.97
C ALA A 43 15.25 10.50 -13.84
N ASP A 44 13.93 10.63 -13.94
CA ASP A 44 13.00 11.16 -12.92
C ASP A 44 12.17 10.02 -12.29
N SER A 45 12.82 8.92 -11.93
CA SER A 45 12.15 7.71 -11.39
C SER A 45 11.34 7.98 -10.13
N THR A 46 11.77 8.94 -9.30
CA THR A 46 11.12 9.28 -8.02
C THR A 46 9.75 9.91 -8.22
N ASP A 47 9.68 11.02 -8.94
CA ASP A 47 8.44 11.76 -9.17
C ASP A 47 7.43 10.86 -9.91
N LEU A 48 7.90 10.09 -10.90
CA LEU A 48 7.05 9.16 -11.63
C LEU A 48 6.48 8.05 -10.72
N MET A 49 7.25 7.54 -9.75
CA MET A 49 6.78 6.52 -8.83
C MET A 49 5.71 7.05 -7.87
N LEU A 50 5.95 8.22 -7.27
CA LEU A 50 5.01 8.81 -6.31
C LEU A 50 3.71 9.21 -6.98
N SER A 51 3.79 9.77 -8.19
CA SER A 51 2.59 10.11 -8.97
C SER A 51 1.76 8.87 -9.31
N ARG A 52 2.40 7.74 -9.60
CA ARG A 52 1.69 6.48 -9.84
C ARG A 52 1.08 5.87 -8.58
N LEU A 53 1.76 5.97 -7.44
CA LEU A 53 1.18 5.58 -6.16
C LEU A 53 -0.02 6.46 -5.81
N ALA A 54 0.05 7.75 -6.12
CA ALA A 54 -1.05 8.69 -5.95
C ALA A 54 -2.25 8.33 -6.85
N ASP A 55 -2.01 8.03 -8.13
CA ASP A 55 -3.04 7.52 -9.05
C ASP A 55 -3.67 6.23 -8.54
N LEU A 56 -2.86 5.32 -8.00
CA LEU A 56 -3.33 4.05 -7.46
C LEU A 56 -4.21 4.24 -6.22
N ALA A 57 -3.77 5.10 -5.31
CA ALA A 57 -4.53 5.47 -4.14
C ALA A 57 -5.86 6.12 -4.54
N MET A 58 -5.86 7.02 -5.52
CA MET A 58 -7.09 7.65 -6.03
C MET A 58 -8.04 6.62 -6.65
N LYS A 59 -7.53 5.71 -7.51
CA LYS A 59 -8.33 4.63 -8.11
C LYS A 59 -8.98 3.74 -7.06
N SER A 60 -8.34 3.55 -5.91
CA SER A 60 -8.89 2.72 -4.82
C SER A 60 -10.17 3.30 -4.18
N ALA A 61 -10.50 4.56 -4.47
CA ALA A 61 -11.73 5.23 -4.07
C ALA A 61 -12.91 4.98 -5.02
N GLU A 62 -12.68 4.39 -6.20
CA GLU A 62 -13.68 4.22 -7.25
C GLU A 62 -14.05 2.74 -7.48
N GLU A 63 -15.29 2.46 -7.87
CA GLU A 63 -15.67 1.09 -8.23
C GLU A 63 -15.03 0.66 -9.57
N PRO A 64 -14.54 -0.59 -9.71
CA PRO A 64 -14.72 -1.72 -8.79
C PRO A 64 -13.63 -1.86 -7.70
N ALA A 65 -12.61 -0.99 -7.68
CA ALA A 65 -11.49 -1.08 -6.74
C ALA A 65 -11.93 -0.78 -5.30
N LEU A 66 -12.88 0.14 -5.11
CA LEU A 66 -13.46 0.46 -3.82
C LEU A 66 -14.09 -0.76 -3.15
N SER A 67 -14.82 -1.60 -3.88
CA SER A 67 -15.34 -2.87 -3.36
C SER A 67 -14.22 -3.81 -2.86
N ARG A 68 -13.10 -3.88 -3.58
CA ARG A 68 -11.93 -4.67 -3.14
C ARG A 68 -11.30 -4.08 -1.87
N THR A 69 -11.13 -2.75 -1.83
CA THR A 69 -10.61 -2.04 -0.65
C THR A 69 -11.49 -2.30 0.59
N LYS A 70 -12.81 -2.19 0.46
CA LYS A 70 -13.77 -2.50 1.54
C LYS A 70 -13.60 -3.95 2.02
N ALA A 71 -13.60 -4.92 1.10
CA ALA A 71 -13.43 -6.32 1.44
C ALA A 71 -12.10 -6.58 2.18
N ARG A 72 -11.00 -5.96 1.73
CA ARG A 72 -9.68 -6.06 2.39
C ARG A 72 -9.76 -5.59 3.84
N PHE A 73 -10.33 -4.40 4.09
CA PHE A 73 -10.41 -3.86 5.45
C PHE A 73 -11.34 -4.67 6.36
N GLU A 74 -12.48 -5.14 5.86
CA GLU A 74 -13.36 -6.03 6.63
C GLU A 74 -12.64 -7.32 7.06
N LEU A 75 -11.92 -7.94 6.12
CA LEU A 75 -11.15 -9.15 6.38
C LEU A 75 -9.97 -8.91 7.32
N LEU A 76 -9.25 -7.80 7.18
CA LEU A 76 -8.16 -7.40 8.08
C LEU A 76 -8.68 -7.15 9.51
N MET A 77 -9.85 -6.56 9.67
CA MET A 77 -10.48 -6.36 10.99
C MET A 77 -10.94 -7.69 11.63
N GLN A 78 -11.28 -8.69 10.80
CA GLN A 78 -11.62 -10.04 11.28
C GLN A 78 -10.37 -10.85 11.65
N ALA A 79 -9.27 -10.71 10.91
CA ALA A 79 -8.06 -11.55 11.02
C ALA A 79 -7.52 -11.76 12.46
N PRO A 80 -7.49 -10.75 13.37
CA PRO A 80 -7.02 -10.97 14.75
C PRO A 80 -7.81 -12.03 15.53
N ARG A 81 -9.01 -12.39 15.08
CA ARG A 81 -9.89 -13.40 15.71
C ARG A 81 -9.85 -14.75 14.99
N ASP A 82 -9.07 -14.87 13.94
CA ASP A 82 -9.04 -16.02 13.02
C ASP A 82 -7.58 -16.26 12.58
N PRO A 83 -6.83 -17.14 13.28
CA PRO A 83 -5.40 -17.33 13.02
C PRO A 83 -5.07 -17.79 11.60
N GLU A 84 -5.94 -18.58 10.97
CA GLU A 84 -5.70 -19.05 9.61
C GLU A 84 -5.96 -17.93 8.59
N LEU A 85 -6.93 -17.03 8.85
CA LEU A 85 -7.09 -15.80 8.07
C LEU A 85 -5.91 -14.84 8.25
N MET A 86 -5.40 -14.71 9.49
CA MET A 86 -4.22 -13.90 9.78
C MET A 86 -3.01 -14.38 9.00
N GLU A 87 -2.79 -15.69 8.90
CA GLU A 87 -1.67 -16.25 8.15
C GLU A 87 -1.72 -15.90 6.65
N ILE A 88 -2.91 -15.91 6.05
CA ILE A 88 -3.11 -15.48 4.66
C ILE A 88 -2.67 -14.03 4.46
N PHE A 89 -3.01 -13.13 5.39
CA PHE A 89 -2.58 -11.74 5.30
C PHE A 89 -1.09 -11.56 5.60
N ARG A 90 -0.54 -12.29 6.58
CA ARG A 90 0.86 -12.17 7.00
C ARG A 90 1.83 -12.35 5.84
N GLU A 91 1.63 -13.38 5.01
CA GLU A 91 2.48 -13.61 3.84
C GLU A 91 2.46 -12.41 2.89
N ASN A 92 1.27 -11.88 2.61
CA ASN A 92 1.08 -10.77 1.70
C ASN A 92 1.61 -9.45 2.28
N THR A 93 1.45 -9.21 3.58
CA THR A 93 2.02 -8.06 4.29
C THR A 93 3.54 -8.06 4.22
N MET A 94 4.21 -9.21 4.40
CA MET A 94 5.66 -9.30 4.27
C MET A 94 6.13 -8.97 2.86
N ARG A 95 5.46 -9.50 1.83
CA ARG A 95 5.77 -9.19 0.42
C ARG A 95 5.58 -7.70 0.13
N PHE A 96 4.47 -7.12 0.59
CA PHE A 96 4.16 -5.71 0.41
C PHE A 96 5.19 -4.80 1.10
N ALA A 97 5.60 -5.15 2.32
CA ALA A 97 6.66 -4.45 3.05
C ALA A 97 7.99 -4.51 2.29
N ALA A 98 8.39 -5.69 1.80
CA ALA A 98 9.63 -5.85 1.04
C ALA A 98 9.64 -4.99 -0.22
N MET A 99 8.55 -4.99 -0.98
CA MET A 99 8.46 -4.17 -2.18
C MET A 99 8.34 -2.67 -1.88
N SER A 100 7.70 -2.28 -0.78
CA SER A 100 7.66 -0.87 -0.35
C SER A 100 9.06 -0.36 -0.01
N LEU A 101 9.89 -1.19 0.62
CA LEU A 101 11.29 -0.88 0.90
C LEU A 101 12.10 -0.76 -0.40
N GLU A 102 11.92 -1.69 -1.34
CA GLU A 102 12.58 -1.64 -2.64
C GLU A 102 12.19 -0.39 -3.42
N ALA A 103 10.90 -0.08 -3.48
CA ALA A 103 10.38 1.11 -4.14
C ALA A 103 10.97 2.39 -3.54
N VAL A 104 11.01 2.52 -2.20
CA VAL A 104 11.61 3.69 -1.52
C VAL A 104 13.13 3.74 -1.67
N ALA A 105 13.81 2.60 -1.74
CA ALA A 105 15.24 2.55 -2.01
C ALA A 105 15.56 3.11 -3.41
N GLN A 106 14.69 2.87 -4.39
CA GLN A 106 14.82 3.44 -5.75
C GLN A 106 14.60 4.96 -5.80
N LEU A 107 13.94 5.54 -4.79
CA LEU A 107 13.76 7.00 -4.68
C LEU A 107 15.02 7.73 -4.21
N GLN A 108 16.01 6.99 -3.68
CA GLN A 108 17.22 7.60 -3.14
C GLN A 108 18.12 8.11 -4.27
N PRO A 109 18.80 9.27 -4.10
CA PRO A 109 19.66 9.82 -5.13
C PRO A 109 20.71 8.82 -5.64
N ALA A 110 20.84 8.71 -6.96
CA ALA A 110 21.81 7.81 -7.58
C ALA A 110 23.24 8.10 -7.07
N GLY A 111 23.92 7.05 -6.60
CA GLY A 111 25.28 7.14 -6.05
C GLY A 111 25.37 7.57 -4.58
N ALA A 112 24.25 7.85 -3.90
CA ALA A 112 24.23 7.94 -2.45
C ALA A 112 24.30 6.52 -1.83
N SER A 113 25.02 6.36 -0.73
CA SER A 113 24.88 5.17 0.11
C SER A 113 23.57 5.32 0.87
N PRO A 114 22.51 4.54 0.55
CA PRO A 114 21.22 4.71 1.19
C PRO A 114 21.32 4.34 2.67
N ASP A 115 20.80 5.18 3.56
CA ASP A 115 20.70 4.83 4.98
C ASP A 115 19.52 3.87 5.17
N PRO A 116 19.73 2.60 5.58
CA PRO A 116 18.64 1.64 5.72
C PRO A 116 17.55 2.09 6.71
N THR A 117 17.92 2.88 7.72
CA THR A 117 16.97 3.42 8.70
C THR A 117 16.03 4.42 8.03
N LEU A 118 16.57 5.30 7.20
CA LEU A 118 15.78 6.29 6.45
C LEU A 118 14.81 5.61 5.50
N ILE A 119 15.27 4.59 4.75
CA ILE A 119 14.40 3.84 3.83
C ILE A 119 13.26 3.16 4.59
N ASN A 120 13.55 2.52 5.72
CA ASN A 120 12.53 1.88 6.55
C ASN A 120 11.50 2.89 7.05
N ASP A 121 11.94 4.05 7.56
CA ASP A 121 11.06 5.10 8.07
C ASP A 121 10.18 5.69 6.97
N GLN A 122 10.74 5.94 5.78
CA GLN A 122 10.01 6.45 4.63
C GLN A 122 8.98 5.44 4.09
N ALA A 123 9.38 4.16 3.95
CA ALA A 123 8.47 3.10 3.51
C ALA A 123 7.30 2.92 4.51
N PHE A 124 7.59 2.93 5.81
CA PHE A 124 6.57 2.88 6.84
C PHE A 124 5.62 4.09 6.78
N ALA A 125 6.15 5.30 6.62
CA ALA A 125 5.34 6.51 6.59
C ALA A 125 4.41 6.56 5.36
N ILE A 126 4.92 6.24 4.16
CA ILE A 126 4.13 6.19 2.93
C ILE A 126 3.02 5.15 3.03
N THR A 127 3.35 3.92 3.43
CA THR A 127 2.36 2.84 3.52
C THR A 127 1.29 3.13 4.57
N THR A 128 1.68 3.72 5.70
CA THR A 128 0.72 4.16 6.74
C THR A 128 -0.19 5.27 6.23
N PHE A 129 0.37 6.27 5.53
CA PHE A 129 -0.40 7.36 4.93
C PHE A 129 -1.42 6.84 3.91
N ILE A 130 -0.99 5.98 2.97
CA ILE A 130 -1.87 5.38 1.96
C ILE A 130 -2.97 4.53 2.62
N ALA A 131 -2.63 3.70 3.61
CA ALA A 131 -3.64 2.91 4.32
C ALA A 131 -4.66 3.80 5.04
N GLY A 132 -4.20 4.90 5.65
CA GLY A 132 -5.04 5.94 6.27
C GLY A 132 -5.96 6.65 5.29
N LEU A 133 -5.49 6.88 4.06
CA LEU A 133 -6.30 7.45 2.99
C LEU A 133 -7.37 6.45 2.50
N GLN A 134 -6.97 5.20 2.26
CA GLN A 134 -7.87 4.14 1.80
C GLN A 134 -8.99 3.84 2.79
N ILE A 135 -8.69 3.81 4.09
CA ILE A 135 -9.71 3.64 5.13
C ILE A 135 -10.66 4.85 5.18
N GLY A 136 -10.17 6.05 4.87
CA GLY A 136 -11.00 7.25 4.68
C GLY A 136 -12.02 7.09 3.55
N TYR A 137 -11.62 6.50 2.41
CA TYR A 137 -12.53 6.21 1.30
C TYR A 137 -13.61 5.17 1.66
N VAL A 138 -13.27 4.18 2.48
CA VAL A 138 -14.21 3.15 2.95
C VAL A 138 -15.35 3.75 3.77
N TYR A 139 -15.06 4.67 4.70
CA TYR A 139 -16.06 5.25 5.60
C TYR A 139 -16.72 6.54 5.07
N GLY A 140 -15.98 7.37 4.31
CA GLY A 140 -16.34 8.75 4.02
C GLY A 140 -16.80 9.07 2.59
N GLY A 141 -16.71 8.13 1.64
CA GLY A 141 -16.94 8.43 0.21
C GLY A 141 -15.96 9.46 -0.36
N GLU A 142 -16.37 10.19 -1.42
CA GLU A 142 -15.61 11.22 -2.22
C GLU A 142 -14.86 12.32 -1.42
N ARG A 143 -14.84 12.29 -0.09
CA ARG A 143 -14.41 13.40 0.77
C ARG A 143 -13.04 13.26 1.43
N ALA A 144 -12.34 12.12 1.31
CA ALA A 144 -11.04 11.95 2.00
C ALA A 144 -9.92 12.77 1.34
N MET A 145 -9.76 12.68 0.02
CA MET A 145 -8.91 13.56 -0.83
C MET A 145 -9.43 13.52 -2.27
N ALA A 146 -9.49 14.66 -2.95
CA ALA A 146 -10.26 14.80 -4.19
C ALA A 146 -9.46 14.71 -5.51
N SER A 147 -8.13 14.51 -5.46
CA SER A 147 -7.32 14.35 -6.67
C SER A 147 -6.03 13.58 -6.42
N ALA A 148 -5.56 12.86 -7.45
CA ALA A 148 -4.24 12.23 -7.46
C ALA A 148 -3.11 13.25 -7.27
N GLU A 149 -3.17 14.41 -7.91
CA GLU A 149 -2.20 15.51 -7.73
C GLU A 149 -2.02 15.89 -6.25
N LYS A 150 -3.13 16.02 -5.51
CA LYS A 150 -3.03 16.35 -4.09
C LYS A 150 -2.42 15.20 -3.28
N ILE A 151 -2.72 13.94 -3.63
CA ILE A 151 -2.12 12.77 -2.98
C ILE A 151 -0.61 12.74 -3.23
N ASP A 152 -0.19 13.04 -4.46
CA ASP A 152 1.22 13.13 -4.86
C ASP A 152 1.98 14.17 -4.02
N ASP A 153 1.44 15.39 -3.90
CA ASP A 153 2.00 16.45 -3.05
C ASP A 153 2.22 15.97 -1.60
N TYR A 154 1.25 15.26 -1.02
CA TYR A 154 1.40 14.73 0.34
C TYR A 154 2.41 13.59 0.43
N LEU A 155 2.52 12.73 -0.58
CA LEU A 155 3.55 11.69 -0.61
C LEU A 155 4.95 12.30 -0.61
N HIS A 156 5.18 13.33 -1.43
CA HIS A 156 6.41 14.13 -1.40
C HIS A 156 6.67 14.74 -0.03
N ALA A 157 5.67 15.43 0.54
CA ALA A 157 5.79 16.06 1.86
C ALA A 157 6.11 15.06 2.98
N VAL A 158 5.56 13.84 2.93
CA VAL A 158 5.83 12.77 3.90
C VAL A 158 7.29 12.32 3.78
N ILE A 159 7.77 12.04 2.58
CA ILE A 159 9.15 11.56 2.33
C ILE A 159 10.18 12.61 2.74
N GLU A 160 9.98 13.86 2.33
CA GLU A 160 10.83 14.98 2.69
C GLU A 160 10.81 15.25 4.20
N GLY A 161 9.63 15.17 4.82
CA GLY A 161 9.47 15.34 6.26
C GLY A 161 10.26 14.30 7.06
N VAL A 162 10.20 13.03 6.65
CA VAL A 162 10.97 11.94 7.26
C VAL A 162 12.47 12.15 7.05
N ALA A 163 12.90 12.48 5.83
CA ALA A 163 14.31 12.74 5.52
C ALA A 163 14.89 13.89 6.36
N ASN A 164 14.16 15.00 6.46
CA ASN A 164 14.55 16.16 7.26
C ASN A 164 14.67 15.82 8.76
N ARG A 165 13.76 15.00 9.29
CA ARG A 165 13.81 14.56 10.69
C ARG A 165 14.98 13.62 10.94
N HIS A 166 15.22 12.68 10.02
CA HIS A 166 16.33 11.74 10.09
C HIS A 166 17.68 12.48 10.07
N GLN A 167 17.87 13.46 9.18
CA GLN A 167 19.09 14.27 9.11
C GLN A 167 19.36 15.04 10.42
N LYS A 168 18.33 15.65 11.01
CA LYS A 168 18.42 16.35 12.31
C LYS A 168 18.80 15.42 13.45
N ASN A 169 18.30 14.18 13.44
CA ASN A 169 18.64 13.18 14.46
C ASN A 169 20.07 12.65 14.28
N ARG A 170 20.55 12.52 13.03
CA ARG A 170 21.93 12.08 12.73
C ARG A 170 22.98 13.16 13.02
N PHE A 171 22.62 14.42 12.87
CA PHE A 171 23.46 15.57 13.18
C PHE A 171 22.71 16.54 14.09
N PRO A 172 22.61 16.25 15.41
CA PRO A 172 21.97 17.18 16.33
C PRO A 172 22.73 18.50 16.31
N ALA A 173 22.00 19.62 16.14
CA ALA A 173 22.59 20.94 16.20
C ALA A 173 23.36 21.07 17.53
N LYS A 174 24.63 21.48 17.46
CA LYS A 174 25.39 21.83 18.66
C LYS A 174 24.69 23.04 19.29
N GLY A 175 24.15 22.84 20.49
CA GLY A 175 23.52 23.89 21.30
C GLY A 175 24.51 24.94 21.78
#